data_AF-A0A7C4KFE9-F1
#
_entry.id   AF-A0A7C4KFE9-F1
#
_cell.length_a   1.000
_cell.length_b   1.000
_cell.length_c   1.000
_cell.angle_alpha   90.00
_cell.angle_beta   90.00
_cell.angle_gamma   90.00
#
_symmetry.space_group_name_H-M   'P 1'
#
loop_
_entity.id
_entity.type
_entity.pdbx_description
1 polymer ?
#
loop_
_entity_poly.entity_id
_entity_poly.type
_entity_poly.pdbx_seq_one_letter_code
_entity_poly.pdbx_strand_id
1 'polypeptide(L)'
;MFARYYHDYYQKIKEIDPTAKVAVGGVTQPSLLRMKYLDRMLLHYREVYGMDLPADWWTVHGYVLREQTGSWGAGIPIGMSQDEPLGLLIEPVQHGDIEIFKNQIVNFRSWMAQKGFRECPLAITEMGILLPAEFGFSEEVIGQYLETTFSWLNTASDPDFGYPPDDYRLVQRWAWFSLSDPEFPASDLVNLQDDRITRIGIAFGLFTARSQWYDR
;
A
#
# COMPACT_ATOMS: atom_id res chain seq x y z
N MET A 1 12.87 3.02 17.25
CA MET A 1 12.73 4.47 16.98
C MET A 1 11.33 4.83 16.49
N PHE A 2 10.79 4.20 15.43
CA PHE A 2 9.41 4.42 14.96
C PHE A 2 8.35 4.22 16.06
N ALA A 3 8.33 3.05 16.72
CA ALA A 3 7.36 2.71 17.76
C ALA A 3 7.25 3.77 18.88
N ARG A 4 8.39 4.37 19.27
CA ARG A 4 8.43 5.44 20.27
C ARG A 4 7.77 6.71 19.76
N TYR A 5 8.15 7.18 18.58
CA TYR A 5 7.53 8.39 18.01
C TYR A 5 6.04 8.17 17.74
N TYR A 6 5.67 7.00 17.25
CA TYR A 6 4.26 6.64 17.06
C TYR A 6 3.50 6.74 18.39
N HIS A 7 4.00 6.14 19.48
CA HIS A 7 3.38 6.25 20.79
C HIS A 7 3.21 7.70 21.24
N ASP A 8 4.29 8.48 21.23
CA ASP A 8 4.30 9.85 21.74
C ASP A 8 3.33 10.74 20.96
N TYR A 9 3.28 10.62 19.62
CA TYR A 9 2.36 11.40 18.80
C TYR A 9 0.92 10.88 18.88
N TYR A 10 0.71 9.57 18.93
CA TYR A 10 -0.62 8.98 19.13
C TYR A 10 -1.24 9.51 20.43
N GLN A 11 -0.52 9.43 21.55
CA GLN A 11 -1.02 9.91 22.85
C GLN A 11 -1.33 11.40 22.80
N LYS A 12 -0.41 12.24 22.31
CA LYS A 12 -0.64 13.69 22.18
C LYS A 12 -1.86 14.04 21.32
N ILE A 13 -2.05 13.34 20.20
CA ILE A 13 -3.21 13.56 19.34
C ILE A 13 -4.49 13.19 20.09
N LYS A 14 -4.53 12.03 20.75
CA LYS A 14 -5.71 11.56 21.50
C LYS A 14 -6.01 12.38 22.75
N GLU A 15 -5.01 12.97 23.39
CA GLU A 15 -5.19 13.91 24.50
C GLU A 15 -5.88 15.20 24.04
N ILE A 16 -5.57 15.69 22.83
CA ILE A 16 -6.13 16.92 22.26
C ILE A 16 -7.50 16.67 21.63
N ASP A 17 -7.63 15.60 20.85
CA ASP A 17 -8.85 15.18 20.18
C ASP A 17 -9.00 13.65 20.27
N PRO A 18 -9.76 13.14 21.26
CA PRO A 18 -10.01 11.71 21.41
C PRO A 18 -10.72 11.08 20.19
N THR A 19 -11.37 11.88 19.35
CA THR A 19 -12.11 11.41 18.17
C THR A 19 -11.23 11.29 16.92
N ALA A 20 -10.06 11.93 16.90
CA ALA A 20 -9.12 11.89 15.78
C ALA A 20 -8.74 10.44 15.45
N LYS A 21 -8.75 10.08 14.16
CA LYS A 21 -8.34 8.75 13.70
C LYS A 21 -6.86 8.77 13.35
N VAL A 22 -6.08 7.91 14.01
CA VAL A 22 -4.63 7.81 13.80
C VAL A 22 -4.28 6.52 13.08
N ALA A 23 -3.62 6.66 11.93
CA ALA A 23 -3.16 5.54 11.13
C ALA A 23 -1.72 5.15 11.48
N VAL A 24 -1.40 3.86 11.39
CA VAL A 24 0.00 3.40 11.41
C VAL A 24 0.65 3.77 10.09
N GLY A 25 1.86 4.36 10.16
CA GLY A 25 2.64 4.73 8.98
C GLY A 25 2.92 3.54 8.06
N GLY A 26 2.75 3.77 6.75
CA GLY A 26 2.78 2.70 5.76
C GLY A 26 4.17 2.14 5.48
N VAL A 27 4.21 0.85 5.18
CA VAL A 27 5.36 0.19 4.55
C VAL A 27 5.27 0.32 3.03
N THR A 28 6.41 0.41 2.34
CA THR A 28 6.52 0.57 0.87
C THR A 28 5.76 -0.49 0.05
N GLN A 29 5.62 -1.69 0.61
CA GLN A 29 4.78 -2.76 0.09
C GLN A 29 4.49 -3.74 1.22
N PRO A 30 3.38 -4.48 1.20
CA PRO A 30 3.10 -5.45 2.25
C PRO A 30 3.69 -6.83 1.91
N SER A 31 4.99 -6.88 1.63
CA SER A 31 5.70 -8.13 1.40
C SER A 31 5.87 -8.93 2.71
N LEU A 32 6.26 -10.20 2.59
CA LEU A 32 6.59 -11.05 3.74
C LEU A 32 7.71 -10.44 4.60
N LEU A 33 8.74 -9.88 3.96
CA LEU A 33 9.82 -9.17 4.65
C LEU A 33 9.29 -7.96 5.44
N ARG A 34 8.42 -7.17 4.84
CA ARG A 34 7.85 -5.97 5.49
C ARG A 34 6.93 -6.34 6.65
N MET A 35 6.18 -7.43 6.55
CA MET A 35 5.42 -7.98 7.67
C MET A 35 6.33 -8.51 8.79
N LYS A 36 7.46 -9.15 8.48
CA LYS A 36 8.47 -9.52 9.50
C LYS A 36 9.04 -8.28 10.21
N TYR A 37 9.27 -7.20 9.47
CA TYR A 37 9.67 -5.91 10.07
C TYR A 37 8.58 -5.37 11.01
N LEU A 38 7.31 -5.38 10.60
CA LEU A 38 6.20 -4.94 11.42
C LEU A 38 6.01 -5.83 12.66
N ASP A 39 6.22 -7.14 12.56
CA ASP A 39 6.20 -8.03 13.72
C ASP A 39 7.23 -7.63 14.78
N ARG A 40 8.45 -7.27 14.36
CA ARG A 40 9.47 -6.76 15.29
C ARG A 40 9.08 -5.42 15.90
N MET A 41 8.43 -4.55 15.12
CA MET A 41 7.93 -3.27 15.61
C MET A 41 6.83 -3.47 16.66
N LEU A 42 5.85 -4.33 16.40
CA LEU A 42 4.75 -4.64 17.32
C LEU A 42 5.27 -5.28 18.61
N LEU A 43 6.18 -6.24 18.51
CA LEU A 43 6.82 -6.86 19.68
C LEU A 43 7.53 -5.81 20.53
N HIS A 44 8.37 -4.99 19.89
CA HIS A 44 9.09 -3.93 20.60
C HIS A 44 8.15 -2.91 21.26
N TYR A 45 7.06 -2.53 20.59
CA TYR A 45 6.06 -1.64 21.16
C TYR A 45 5.47 -2.24 22.44
N ARG A 46 5.10 -3.52 22.42
CA ARG A 46 4.55 -4.22 23.57
C ARG A 46 5.56 -4.37 24.71
N GLU A 47 6.82 -4.66 24.42
CA GLU A 47 7.89 -4.75 25.42
C GLU A 47 8.14 -3.41 26.14
N VAL A 48 8.09 -2.30 25.41
CA VAL A 48 8.36 -0.96 25.95
C VAL A 48 7.17 -0.39 26.71
N TYR A 49 5.94 -0.59 26.20
CA TYR A 49 4.74 0.09 26.71
C TYR A 49 3.76 -0.82 27.46
N GLY A 50 4.01 -2.14 27.48
CA GLY A 50 3.14 -3.10 28.16
C GLY A 50 1.75 -3.28 27.54
N MET A 51 1.53 -2.76 26.33
CA MET A 51 0.26 -2.81 25.61
C MET A 51 0.48 -3.05 24.12
N ASP A 52 -0.53 -3.58 23.43
CA ASP A 52 -0.50 -3.69 21.98
C ASP A 52 -0.57 -2.29 21.32
N LEU A 53 -0.03 -2.18 20.11
CA LEU A 53 -0.02 -0.90 19.38
C LEU A 53 -1.45 -0.50 19.03
N PRO A 54 -1.95 0.66 19.50
CA PRO A 54 -3.28 1.13 19.16
C PRO A 54 -3.27 1.73 17.76
N ALA A 55 -4.26 1.40 16.94
CA ALA A 55 -4.39 1.92 15.58
C ALA A 55 -5.87 2.09 15.22
N ASP A 56 -6.24 3.25 14.66
CA ASP A 56 -7.58 3.44 14.08
C ASP A 56 -7.64 3.00 12.62
N TRP A 57 -6.49 3.06 11.92
CA TRP A 57 -6.32 2.63 10.52
C TRP A 57 -4.94 2.01 10.33
N TRP A 58 -4.84 1.06 9.40
CA TRP A 58 -3.56 0.64 8.84
C TRP A 58 -3.37 1.24 7.45
N THR A 59 -2.14 1.62 7.13
CA THR A 59 -1.77 2.07 5.78
C THR A 59 -0.63 1.23 5.24
N VAL A 60 -0.60 1.09 3.91
CA VAL A 60 0.52 0.50 3.14
C VAL A 60 0.64 1.25 1.83
N HIS A 61 1.79 1.16 1.18
CA HIS A 61 1.88 1.42 -0.25
C HIS A 61 1.68 0.08 -0.98
N GLY A 62 1.21 0.13 -2.22
CA GLY A 62 0.80 -1.01 -3.02
C GLY A 62 1.72 -1.23 -4.22
N TYR A 63 3.03 -1.27 -3.98
CA TYR A 63 4.00 -1.53 -5.05
C TYR A 63 4.42 -3.01 -5.10
N VAL A 64 4.89 -3.44 -6.26
CA VAL A 64 5.57 -4.73 -6.47
C VAL A 64 7.04 -4.41 -6.79
N LEU A 65 7.85 -4.17 -5.77
CA LEU A 65 9.26 -3.82 -5.96
C LEU A 65 10.18 -4.91 -5.42
N ARG A 66 11.39 -4.93 -5.97
CA ARG A 66 12.46 -5.82 -5.53
C ARG A 66 12.97 -5.39 -4.15
N GLU A 67 13.18 -6.38 -3.28
CA GLU A 67 13.75 -6.18 -1.95
C GLU A 67 15.11 -6.88 -1.86
N GLN A 68 16.14 -6.17 -2.32
CA GLN A 68 17.52 -6.63 -2.28
C GLN A 68 18.47 -5.46 -2.01
N THR A 69 19.47 -5.67 -1.15
CA THR A 69 20.50 -4.66 -0.86
C THR A 69 21.29 -4.31 -2.12
N GLY A 70 21.44 -3.00 -2.40
CA GLY A 70 22.24 -2.51 -3.53
C GLY A 70 21.63 -2.79 -4.91
N SER A 71 20.34 -3.10 -4.97
CA SER A 71 19.59 -3.27 -6.22
C SER A 71 18.54 -2.17 -6.40
N TRP A 72 17.79 -2.24 -7.50
CA TRP A 72 16.61 -1.39 -7.71
C TRP A 72 15.47 -1.82 -6.77
N GLY A 73 14.44 -0.97 -6.65
CA GLY A 73 13.22 -1.29 -5.92
C GLY A 73 13.20 -0.77 -4.48
N ALA A 74 12.46 -1.44 -3.61
CA ALA A 74 12.20 -1.00 -2.24
C ALA A 74 13.35 -1.29 -1.27
N GLY A 75 14.30 -2.15 -1.68
CA GLY A 75 15.43 -2.56 -0.86
C GLY A 75 15.01 -3.30 0.41
N ILE A 76 15.97 -3.49 1.32
CA ILE A 76 15.74 -4.15 2.61
C ILE A 76 15.39 -3.10 3.68
N PRO A 77 14.33 -3.31 4.50
CA PRO A 77 14.00 -2.39 5.59
C PRO A 77 15.17 -2.16 6.55
N ILE A 78 15.35 -0.92 6.99
CA ILE A 78 16.37 -0.57 7.98
C ILE A 78 16.20 -1.43 9.24
N GLY A 79 17.29 -2.03 9.70
CA GLY A 79 17.32 -2.90 10.87
C GLY A 79 17.05 -4.37 10.58
N MET A 80 16.75 -4.75 9.33
CA MET A 80 16.73 -6.13 8.84
C MET A 80 18.10 -6.55 8.27
N SER A 81 18.35 -7.85 8.18
CA SER A 81 19.60 -8.37 7.61
C SER A 81 19.65 -8.14 6.11
N GLN A 82 20.83 -7.81 5.57
CA GLN A 82 20.99 -7.54 4.14
C GLN A 82 20.74 -8.76 3.24
N ASP A 83 20.88 -9.96 3.79
CA ASP A 83 20.67 -11.28 3.19
C ASP A 83 19.34 -11.92 3.62
N GLU A 84 18.38 -11.12 4.08
CA GLU A 84 17.09 -11.62 4.57
C GLU A 84 16.34 -12.43 3.50
N PRO A 85 16.07 -13.74 3.74
CA PRO A 85 15.53 -14.64 2.73
C PRO A 85 14.07 -14.36 2.35
N LEU A 86 13.36 -13.53 3.14
CA LEU A 86 11.99 -13.13 2.84
C LEU A 86 11.87 -11.96 1.85
N GLY A 87 12.99 -11.39 1.40
CA GLY A 87 12.97 -10.31 0.42
C GLY A 87 12.25 -10.75 -0.87
N LEU A 88 11.32 -9.92 -1.34
CA LEU A 88 10.67 -10.15 -2.63
C LEU A 88 11.69 -9.97 -3.77
N LEU A 89 12.18 -11.07 -4.33
CA LEU A 89 13.09 -11.05 -5.49
C LEU A 89 12.28 -11.16 -6.79
N ILE A 90 12.18 -10.04 -7.49
CA ILE A 90 11.46 -9.93 -8.77
C ILE A 90 12.34 -9.28 -9.83
N GLU A 91 12.07 -9.59 -11.09
CA GLU A 91 12.65 -8.93 -12.24
C GLU A 91 11.83 -7.70 -12.66
N PRO A 92 12.41 -6.71 -13.37
CA PRO A 92 11.72 -5.47 -13.73
C PRO A 92 10.37 -5.68 -14.43
N VAL A 93 10.27 -6.69 -15.29
CA VAL A 93 9.03 -7.04 -16.01
C VAL A 93 7.87 -7.45 -15.07
N GLN A 94 8.18 -7.92 -13.86
CA GLN A 94 7.19 -8.34 -12.86
C GLN A 94 6.70 -7.18 -11.99
N HIS A 95 7.22 -5.95 -12.16
CA HIS A 95 6.80 -4.79 -11.38
C HIS A 95 5.31 -4.44 -11.57
N GLY A 96 4.74 -4.76 -12.74
CA GLY A 96 3.29 -4.65 -12.99
C GLY A 96 2.54 -5.97 -12.91
N ASP A 97 3.08 -6.99 -12.23
CA ASP A 97 2.39 -8.26 -12.04
C ASP A 97 1.26 -8.10 -11.02
N ILE A 98 0.03 -8.18 -11.53
CA ILE A 98 -1.19 -8.00 -10.73
C ILE A 98 -1.37 -9.10 -9.68
N GLU A 99 -0.93 -10.33 -9.95
CA GLU A 99 -1.12 -11.43 -9.00
C GLU A 99 -0.16 -11.27 -7.80
N ILE A 100 1.05 -10.76 -8.03
CA ILE A 100 1.97 -10.41 -6.92
C ILE A 100 1.37 -9.28 -6.08
N PHE A 101 0.80 -8.24 -6.71
CA PHE A 101 0.09 -7.17 -6.00
C PHE A 101 -1.03 -7.72 -5.11
N LYS A 102 -1.96 -8.49 -5.70
CA LYS A 102 -3.10 -9.09 -4.99
C LYS A 102 -2.66 -9.94 -3.81
N ASN A 103 -1.68 -10.82 -4.03
CA ASN A 103 -1.16 -11.71 -3.01
C ASN A 103 -0.54 -10.93 -1.84
N GLN A 104 0.19 -9.84 -2.09
CA GLN A 104 0.70 -9.00 -1.00
C GLN A 104 -0.44 -8.41 -0.15
N ILE A 105 -1.51 -7.91 -0.77
CA ILE A 105 -2.67 -7.35 -0.05
C ILE A 105 -3.43 -8.43 0.75
N VAL A 106 -3.69 -9.59 0.13
CA VAL A 106 -4.34 -10.73 0.80
C VAL A 106 -3.52 -11.19 2.01
N ASN A 107 -2.21 -11.37 1.83
CA ASN A 107 -1.32 -11.77 2.91
C ASN A 107 -1.28 -10.73 4.03
N PHE A 108 -1.29 -9.43 3.69
CA PHE A 108 -1.35 -8.36 4.68
C PHE A 108 -2.64 -8.39 5.49
N ARG A 109 -3.79 -8.59 4.83
CA ARG A 109 -5.07 -8.67 5.53
C ARG A 109 -5.17 -9.89 6.42
N SER A 110 -4.66 -11.03 5.97
CA SER A 110 -4.50 -12.21 6.81
C SER A 110 -3.60 -11.94 8.02
N TRP A 111 -2.46 -11.28 7.81
CA TRP A 111 -1.57 -10.85 8.89
C TRP A 111 -2.26 -9.89 9.87
N MET A 112 -2.98 -8.88 9.38
CA MET A 112 -3.76 -7.96 10.22
C MET A 112 -4.73 -8.73 11.11
N ALA A 113 -5.48 -9.69 10.54
CA ALA A 113 -6.41 -10.51 11.32
C ALA A 113 -5.67 -11.33 12.40
N GLN A 114 -4.54 -11.96 12.05
CA GLN A 114 -3.72 -12.73 12.99
C GLN A 114 -3.12 -11.88 14.12
N LYS A 115 -2.88 -10.59 13.90
CA LYS A 115 -2.36 -9.64 14.91
C LYS A 115 -3.45 -8.90 15.67
N GLY A 116 -4.72 -9.25 15.49
CA GLY A 116 -5.85 -8.62 16.18
C GLY A 116 -6.35 -7.32 15.54
N PHE A 117 -5.89 -6.99 14.33
CA PHE A 117 -6.30 -5.81 13.56
C PHE A 117 -7.36 -6.11 12.51
N ARG A 118 -8.10 -7.24 12.62
CA ARG A 118 -9.16 -7.57 11.66
C ARG A 118 -10.21 -6.47 11.54
N GLU A 119 -10.58 -5.88 12.66
CA GLU A 119 -11.53 -4.76 12.78
C GLU A 119 -10.89 -3.39 12.56
N CYS A 120 -9.64 -3.33 12.08
CA CYS A 120 -9.01 -2.11 11.66
C CYS A 120 -9.11 -1.99 10.13
N PRO A 121 -9.62 -0.87 9.58
CA PRO A 121 -9.66 -0.65 8.15
C PRO A 121 -8.25 -0.48 7.57
N LEU A 122 -8.07 -0.90 6.32
CA LEU A 122 -6.82 -0.79 5.57
C LEU A 122 -6.96 0.24 4.44
N ALA A 123 -5.98 1.14 4.33
CA ALA A 123 -5.85 2.03 3.19
C ALA A 123 -4.52 1.79 2.43
N ILE A 124 -4.58 1.80 1.10
CA ILE A 124 -3.38 1.83 0.26
C ILE A 124 -3.11 3.28 -0.12
N THR A 125 -2.18 3.94 0.55
CA THR A 125 -1.97 5.39 0.40
C THR A 125 -1.22 5.79 -0.86
N GLU A 126 -0.52 4.84 -1.48
CA GLU A 126 0.14 5.01 -2.78
C GLU A 126 0.15 3.66 -3.51
N MET A 127 -0.11 3.65 -4.82
CA MET A 127 0.13 2.50 -5.70
C MET A 127 0.36 3.00 -7.13
N GLY A 128 1.08 2.23 -7.93
CA GLY A 128 1.30 2.55 -9.33
C GLY A 128 2.49 1.77 -9.89
N ILE A 129 2.91 2.19 -11.08
CA ILE A 129 4.08 1.67 -11.78
C ILE A 129 5.16 2.76 -11.81
N LEU A 130 6.29 2.50 -11.17
CA LEU A 130 7.40 3.44 -11.05
C LEU A 130 8.45 3.24 -12.15
N LEU A 131 8.52 2.04 -12.73
CA LEU A 131 9.49 1.76 -13.78
C LEU A 131 9.06 2.36 -15.13
N PRO A 132 10.00 2.98 -15.88
CA PRO A 132 9.70 3.64 -17.16
C PRO A 132 9.40 2.65 -18.30
N ALA A 133 8.95 3.21 -19.43
CA ALA A 133 8.55 2.47 -20.63
C ALA A 133 9.64 1.57 -21.22
N GLU A 134 10.93 1.88 -21.01
CA GLU A 134 12.07 1.03 -21.39
C GLU A 134 12.05 -0.36 -20.73
N PHE A 135 11.33 -0.52 -19.61
CA PHE A 135 11.09 -1.82 -18.95
C PHE A 135 9.77 -2.48 -19.37
N GLY A 136 9.08 -1.95 -20.39
CA GLY A 136 7.81 -2.49 -20.90
C GLY A 136 6.56 -1.80 -20.37
N PHE A 137 6.70 -0.74 -19.57
CA PHE A 137 5.58 -0.02 -18.97
C PHE A 137 5.19 1.23 -19.78
N SER A 138 4.59 1.00 -20.95
CA SER A 138 3.99 2.09 -21.72
C SER A 138 2.75 2.65 -21.00
N GLU A 139 2.33 3.87 -21.32
CA GLU A 139 1.12 4.47 -20.73
C GLU A 139 -0.12 3.58 -20.92
N GLU A 140 -0.20 2.83 -22.01
CA GLU A 140 -1.29 1.88 -22.28
C GLU A 140 -1.25 0.68 -21.33
N VAL A 141 -0.07 0.09 -21.13
CA VAL A 141 0.12 -1.01 -20.18
C VAL A 141 -0.21 -0.56 -18.75
N ILE A 142 0.24 0.63 -18.36
CA ILE A 142 -0.03 1.19 -17.03
C ILE A 142 -1.52 1.51 -16.87
N GLY A 143 -2.18 2.08 -17.90
CA GLY A 143 -3.62 2.31 -17.89
C GLY A 143 -4.43 1.02 -17.70
N GLN A 144 -4.03 -0.06 -18.36
CA GLN A 144 -4.66 -1.38 -18.17
C GLN A 144 -4.41 -1.93 -16.76
N TYR A 145 -3.19 -1.76 -16.23
CA TYR A 145 -2.86 -2.15 -14.86
C TYR A 145 -3.71 -1.38 -13.83
N LEU A 146 -3.89 -0.07 -14.03
CA LEU A 146 -4.76 0.79 -13.21
C LEU A 146 -6.19 0.25 -13.18
N GLU A 147 -6.81 0.04 -14.36
CA GLU A 147 -8.19 -0.45 -14.44
C GLU A 147 -8.33 -1.83 -13.78
N THR A 148 -7.38 -2.73 -14.01
CA THR A 148 -7.39 -4.09 -13.45
C THR A 148 -7.26 -4.05 -11.92
N THR A 149 -6.36 -3.23 -11.40
CA THR A 149 -6.10 -3.07 -9.97
C THR A 149 -7.32 -2.48 -9.27
N PHE A 150 -7.87 -1.39 -9.81
CA PHE A 150 -9.03 -0.73 -9.22
C PHE A 150 -10.28 -1.61 -9.27
N SER A 151 -10.51 -2.33 -10.37
CA SER A 151 -11.63 -3.29 -10.48
C SER A 151 -11.55 -4.36 -9.39
N TRP A 152 -10.35 -4.88 -9.12
CA TRP A 152 -10.15 -5.87 -8.07
C TRP A 152 -10.36 -5.26 -6.67
N LEU A 153 -9.75 -4.11 -6.37
CA LEU A 153 -9.93 -3.44 -5.07
C LEU A 153 -11.40 -3.10 -4.78
N ASN A 154 -12.16 -2.74 -5.83
CA ASN A 154 -13.60 -2.48 -5.76
C ASN A 154 -14.46 -3.70 -5.42
N THR A 155 -13.91 -4.91 -5.35
CA THR A 155 -14.69 -6.14 -5.10
C THR A 155 -14.00 -7.13 -4.16
N ALA A 156 -12.70 -6.97 -3.88
CA ALA A 156 -11.94 -7.91 -3.08
C ALA A 156 -12.45 -7.99 -1.64
N SER A 157 -12.90 -9.17 -1.25
CA SER A 157 -13.39 -9.49 0.10
C SER A 157 -12.98 -10.89 0.52
N ASP A 158 -12.86 -11.12 1.82
CA ASP A 158 -12.66 -12.45 2.38
C ASP A 158 -13.30 -12.58 3.77
N PRO A 159 -14.20 -13.56 4.01
CA PRO A 159 -14.93 -13.68 5.26
C PRO A 159 -14.07 -14.10 6.47
N ASP A 160 -12.83 -14.56 6.28
CA ASP A 160 -11.97 -14.98 7.38
C ASP A 160 -11.10 -13.82 7.88
N PHE A 161 -10.60 -12.96 6.98
CA PHE A 161 -9.64 -11.90 7.32
C PHE A 161 -9.95 -10.50 6.78
N GLY A 162 -11.01 -10.35 5.97
CA GLY A 162 -11.56 -9.07 5.56
C GLY A 162 -12.15 -8.26 6.70
N TYR A 163 -12.39 -6.97 6.47
CA TYR A 163 -12.90 -6.02 7.46
C TYR A 163 -14.44 -6.16 7.62
N PRO A 164 -14.96 -6.78 8.70
CA PRO A 164 -16.38 -7.14 8.78
C PRO A 164 -17.37 -5.98 8.68
N PRO A 165 -17.11 -4.79 9.26
CA PRO A 165 -17.99 -3.62 9.12
C PRO A 165 -18.15 -3.09 7.69
N ASP A 166 -17.33 -3.54 6.74
CA ASP A 166 -17.37 -3.15 5.33
C ASP A 166 -17.46 -4.42 4.47
N ASP A 167 -18.48 -5.26 4.70
CA ASP A 167 -18.76 -6.49 3.93
C ASP A 167 -17.55 -7.39 3.70
N TYR A 168 -16.66 -7.46 4.70
CA TYR A 168 -15.40 -8.22 4.65
C TYR A 168 -14.46 -7.78 3.52
N ARG A 169 -14.54 -6.54 3.05
CA ARG A 169 -13.62 -5.98 2.06
C ARG A 169 -12.19 -5.96 2.59
N LEU A 170 -11.26 -6.20 1.67
CA LEU A 170 -9.83 -6.24 1.98
C LEU A 170 -9.23 -4.83 2.14
N VAL A 171 -9.73 -3.84 1.40
CA VAL A 171 -9.19 -2.48 1.40
C VAL A 171 -10.33 -1.47 1.37
N GLN A 172 -10.29 -0.49 2.27
CA GLN A 172 -11.36 0.50 2.44
C GLN A 172 -11.09 1.79 1.66
N ARG A 173 -9.82 2.11 1.38
CA ARG A 173 -9.40 3.30 0.62
C ARG A 173 -8.14 3.02 -0.16
N TRP A 174 -7.99 3.64 -1.33
CA TRP A 174 -6.73 3.62 -2.06
C TRP A 174 -6.50 4.91 -2.85
N ALA A 175 -5.23 5.18 -3.17
CA ALA A 175 -4.82 6.31 -3.98
C ALA A 175 -3.76 5.90 -5.02
N TRP A 176 -3.93 6.40 -6.24
CA TRP A 176 -2.96 6.25 -7.33
C TRP A 176 -1.82 7.25 -7.17
N PHE A 177 -0.59 6.77 -7.32
CA PHE A 177 0.61 7.58 -7.42
C PHE A 177 1.00 7.66 -8.92
N SER A 178 0.97 8.84 -9.55
CA SER A 178 0.78 10.18 -8.97
C SER A 178 -0.05 11.08 -9.89
N LEU A 179 -0.38 12.29 -9.42
CA LEU A 179 -0.89 13.32 -10.31
C LEU A 179 0.18 13.73 -11.34
N SER A 180 1.33 14.20 -10.85
CA SER A 180 2.55 14.40 -11.61
C SER A 180 3.75 14.38 -10.66
N ASP A 181 4.76 13.55 -10.93
CA ASP A 181 5.95 13.38 -10.10
C ASP A 181 7.24 13.45 -10.95
N PRO A 182 8.20 14.33 -10.60
CA PRO A 182 9.40 14.52 -11.39
C PRO A 182 10.42 13.37 -11.25
N GLU A 183 10.35 12.56 -10.18
CA GLU A 183 11.27 11.45 -9.94
C GLU A 183 10.75 10.15 -10.55
N PHE A 184 9.44 9.92 -10.47
CA PHE A 184 8.77 8.71 -10.97
C PHE A 184 7.58 9.04 -11.91
N PRO A 185 7.84 9.67 -13.07
CA PRO A 185 6.78 10.19 -13.94
C PRO A 185 6.01 9.10 -14.71
N ALA A 186 6.41 7.82 -14.61
CA ALA A 186 5.86 6.75 -15.42
C ALA A 186 4.35 6.56 -15.24
N SER A 187 3.84 6.77 -14.03
CA SER A 187 2.42 6.62 -13.68
C SER A 187 1.64 7.92 -13.59
N ASP A 188 2.21 9.03 -14.05
CA ASP A 188 1.58 10.34 -13.94
C ASP A 188 0.22 10.40 -14.66
N LEU A 189 -0.78 10.96 -13.99
CA LEU A 189 -2.10 11.22 -14.57
C LEU A 189 -2.08 12.41 -15.52
N VAL A 190 -1.20 13.38 -15.28
CA VAL A 190 -1.00 14.56 -16.13
C VAL A 190 0.48 14.85 -16.30
N ASN A 191 0.86 15.34 -17.47
CA ASN A 191 2.15 15.99 -17.66
C ASN A 191 1.95 17.49 -17.48
N LEU A 192 2.49 18.04 -16.40
CA LEU A 192 2.37 19.46 -16.08
C LEU A 192 3.31 20.35 -16.92
N GLN A 193 4.30 19.80 -17.62
CA GLN A 193 5.21 20.60 -18.45
C GLN A 193 4.57 21.04 -19.76
N ASP A 194 3.65 20.23 -20.31
CA ASP A 194 2.96 20.49 -21.57
C ASP A 194 1.42 20.56 -21.44
N ASP A 195 0.92 20.71 -20.20
CA ASP A 195 -0.51 20.83 -19.86
C ASP A 195 -1.39 19.71 -20.44
N ARG A 196 -0.87 18.47 -20.46
CA ARG A 196 -1.51 17.33 -21.12
C ARG A 196 -1.97 16.27 -20.13
N ILE A 197 -3.21 15.80 -20.28
CA ILE A 197 -3.66 14.56 -19.62
C ILE A 197 -3.00 13.34 -20.28
N THR A 198 -2.42 12.44 -19.47
CA THR A 198 -1.83 11.20 -20.00
C THR A 198 -2.92 10.19 -20.34
N ARG A 199 -2.58 9.10 -21.05
CA ARG A 199 -3.54 8.00 -21.25
C ARG A 199 -3.95 7.36 -19.92
N ILE A 200 -3.06 7.38 -18.93
CA ILE A 200 -3.34 6.87 -17.58
C ILE A 200 -4.35 7.78 -16.87
N GLY A 201 -4.20 9.11 -17.00
CA GLY A 201 -5.18 10.10 -16.52
C GLY A 201 -6.57 9.91 -17.12
N ILE A 202 -6.63 9.64 -18.43
CA ILE A 202 -7.89 9.33 -19.11
C ILE A 202 -8.51 8.04 -18.55
N ALA A 203 -7.72 6.97 -18.40
CA ALA A 203 -8.19 5.70 -17.83
C ALA A 203 -8.73 5.87 -16.39
N PHE A 204 -8.02 6.61 -15.54
CA PHE A 204 -8.46 6.97 -14.19
C PHE A 204 -9.81 7.72 -14.22
N GLY A 205 -9.92 8.74 -15.07
CA GLY A 205 -11.16 9.51 -15.23
C GLY A 205 -12.34 8.65 -15.70
N LEU A 206 -12.11 7.76 -16.67
CA LEU A 206 -13.13 6.84 -17.17
C LEU A 206 -13.55 5.80 -16.12
N PHE A 207 -12.61 5.30 -15.33
CA PHE A 207 -12.92 4.36 -14.25
C PHE A 207 -13.79 5.01 -13.17
N THR A 208 -13.35 6.16 -12.66
CA THR A 208 -14.06 6.89 -11.60
C THR A 208 -15.44 7.36 -12.04
N ALA A 209 -15.58 7.81 -13.30
CA ALA A 209 -16.87 8.13 -13.88
C ALA A 209 -17.81 6.91 -13.92
N ARG A 210 -17.33 5.73 -14.32
CA ARG A 210 -18.11 4.47 -14.37
C ARG A 210 -18.61 4.04 -12.99
N SER A 211 -17.78 4.12 -11.95
CA SER A 211 -18.16 3.72 -10.60
C SER A 211 -19.31 4.57 -10.02
N GLN A 212 -19.36 5.88 -10.34
CA GLN A 212 -20.43 6.76 -9.88
C GLN A 212 -21.83 6.46 -10.47
N TRP A 213 -21.93 5.60 -11.47
CA TRP A 213 -23.22 5.16 -12.04
C TRP A 213 -23.78 3.91 -11.35
N TYR A 214 -22.94 3.11 -10.67
CA TYR A 214 -23.39 1.92 -9.94
C TYR A 214 -23.93 2.24 -8.53
N ASP A 215 -23.55 3.40 -7.98
CA ASP A 215 -23.99 3.87 -6.66
C ASP A 215 -25.24 4.80 -6.72
N ARG A 216 -25.99 4.80 -7.84
CA ARG A 216 -27.26 5.53 -8.02
C ARG A 216 -28.45 4.61 -8.25
#